data_AF-U4VKY7-F1
#
_entry.id   AF-U4VKY7-F1
#
_cell.length_a   1.000
_cell.length_b   1.000
_cell.length_c   1.000
_cell.angle_alpha   90.00
_cell.angle_beta   90.00
_cell.angle_gamma   90.00
#
_symmetry.space_group_name_H-M   'P 1'
#
loop_
_entity.id
_entity.type
_entity.pdbx_description
1 polymer ?
#
loop_
_entity_poly.entity_id
_entity_poly.type
_entity_poly.pdbx_seq_one_letter_code
_entity_poly.pdbx_strand_id
1 'polypeptide(L)'
;MRQVERLCRSATQTDFGRLSDHVDKERIANAGNITTDIIKLSGGFHLLLAELASSDFLFTMMRDLVSRTSLITAVYRKADYFNCGPDEHAEIVDAILQKNVARAVRLMAHHLDHVERQLDLREVNDYSDDLSSVFA
;
A
#
# COMPACT_ATOMS: atom_id res chain seq x y z
N MET A 1 10.64 3.86 1.88
CA MET A 1 11.83 2.97 1.90
C MET A 1 12.42 2.73 3.28
N ARG A 2 12.69 3.76 4.08
CA ARG A 2 13.33 3.64 5.42
C ARG A 2 12.68 2.65 6.39
N GLN A 3 11.37 2.38 6.26
CA GLN A 3 10.65 1.41 7.10
C GLN A 3 11.00 -0.03 6.76
N VAL A 4 10.99 -0.38 5.48
CA VAL A 4 11.36 -1.71 4.98
C VAL A 4 12.82 -2.01 5.32
N GLU A 5 13.71 -1.02 5.20
CA GLU A 5 15.11 -1.15 5.61
C GLU A 5 15.29 -1.47 7.10
N ARG A 6 14.50 -0.82 7.96
CA ARG A 6 14.51 -1.09 9.41
C ARG A 6 14.00 -2.49 9.70
N LEU A 7 12.88 -2.88 9.10
CA LEU A 7 12.30 -4.21 9.26
C LEU A 7 13.25 -5.32 8.83
N CYS A 8 13.95 -5.18 7.71
CA CYS A 8 14.99 -6.14 7.32
C CYS A 8 16.07 -6.36 8.39
N ARG A 9 16.31 -5.38 9.27
CA ARG A 9 17.33 -5.45 10.32
C ARG A 9 16.78 -5.93 11.66
N SER A 10 15.52 -5.60 11.98
CA SER A 10 14.93 -5.79 13.31
C SER A 10 13.77 -6.77 13.38
N ALA A 11 13.17 -7.18 12.25
CA ALA A 11 11.99 -8.04 12.25
C ALA A 11 12.29 -9.40 12.88
N THR A 12 11.37 -9.83 13.75
CA THR A 12 11.39 -11.12 14.42
C THR A 12 10.59 -12.17 13.64
N GLN A 13 10.71 -13.44 14.04
CA GLN A 13 9.90 -14.52 13.46
C GLN A 13 8.40 -14.30 13.70
N THR A 14 8.04 -13.68 14.82
CA THR A 14 6.66 -13.30 15.14
C THR A 14 6.15 -12.23 14.18
N ASP A 15 6.97 -11.23 13.87
CA ASP A 15 6.62 -10.16 12.92
C ASP A 15 6.42 -10.70 11.51
N PHE A 16 7.24 -11.68 11.11
CA PHE A 16 7.06 -12.39 9.85
C PHE A 16 5.72 -13.15 9.80
N GLY A 17 5.35 -13.86 10.87
CA GLY A 17 4.05 -14.53 10.93
C GLY A 17 2.89 -13.56 10.72
N ARG A 18 2.93 -12.40 11.39
CA ARG A 18 1.92 -11.35 11.21
C ARG A 18 1.85 -10.83 9.78
N LEU A 19 2.99 -10.62 9.12
CA LEU A 19 3.06 -10.15 7.74
C LEU A 19 2.53 -11.20 6.76
N SER A 20 2.91 -12.47 6.93
CA SER A 20 2.43 -13.58 6.11
C SER A 20 0.91 -13.75 6.24
N ASP A 21 0.39 -13.77 7.47
CA ASP A 21 -1.05 -13.87 7.72
C ASP A 21 -1.84 -12.72 7.08
N HIS A 22 -1.23 -11.54 6.98
CA HIS A 22 -1.84 -10.37 6.34
C HIS A 22 -1.89 -10.54 4.82
N VAL A 23 -0.80 -10.99 4.20
CA VAL A 23 -0.75 -11.27 2.76
C VAL A 23 -1.72 -12.40 2.37
N ASP A 24 -1.91 -13.40 3.22
CA ASP A 24 -2.88 -14.47 2.97
C ASP A 24 -4.32 -13.94 2.95
N LYS A 25 -4.66 -12.98 3.83
CA LYS A 25 -5.97 -12.31 3.79
C LYS A 25 -6.15 -11.53 2.50
N GLU A 26 -5.10 -10.85 2.01
CA GLU A 26 -5.14 -10.14 0.73
C GLU A 26 -5.37 -11.10 -0.43
N ARG A 27 -4.70 -12.25 -0.45
CA ARG A 27 -4.91 -13.31 -1.46
C ARG A 27 -6.37 -13.79 -1.47
N ILE A 28 -6.93 -14.04 -0.28
CA ILE A 28 -8.33 -14.49 -0.14
C ILE A 28 -9.29 -13.42 -0.68
N ALA A 29 -9.11 -12.16 -0.28
CA ALA A 29 -9.97 -11.06 -0.74
C ALA A 29 -9.86 -10.82 -2.25
N ASN A 30 -8.66 -10.92 -2.81
CA ASN A 30 -8.41 -10.81 -4.24
C ASN A 30 -9.08 -11.96 -5.02
N ALA A 31 -8.86 -13.21 -4.60
CA ALA A 31 -9.49 -14.37 -5.23
C ALA A 31 -11.03 -14.33 -5.17
N GLY A 32 -11.59 -13.73 -4.12
CA GLY A 32 -13.04 -13.51 -3.97
C GLY A 32 -13.58 -12.26 -4.69
N ASN A 33 -12.74 -11.45 -5.33
CA ASN A 33 -13.09 -10.15 -5.92
C ASN A 33 -13.85 -9.22 -4.95
N ILE A 34 -13.50 -9.26 -3.67
CA ILE A 34 -14.16 -8.46 -2.63
C ILE A 34 -13.48 -7.08 -2.57
N THR A 35 -13.88 -6.17 -3.46
CA THR A 35 -13.22 -4.87 -3.66
C THR A 35 -12.99 -4.07 -2.37
N THR A 36 -13.95 -4.05 -1.45
CA THR A 36 -13.83 -3.34 -0.17
C THR A 36 -12.70 -3.88 0.70
N ASP A 37 -12.51 -5.20 0.69
CA ASP A 37 -11.53 -5.88 1.53
C ASP A 37 -10.15 -5.79 0.88
N ILE A 38 -10.08 -5.89 -0.44
CA ILE A 38 -8.85 -5.63 -1.21
C ILE A 38 -8.29 -4.23 -0.90
N ILE A 39 -9.15 -3.21 -0.85
CA ILE A 39 -8.72 -1.84 -0.48
C ILE A 39 -8.20 -1.79 0.96
N LYS A 40 -9.00 -2.28 1.90
CA LYS A 40 -8.69 -2.20 3.33
C LYS A 40 -7.42 -2.97 3.67
N LEU A 41 -7.26 -4.17 3.12
CA LEU A 41 -6.11 -5.03 3.40
C LEU A 41 -4.84 -4.47 2.78
N SER A 42 -4.89 -3.99 1.54
CA SER A 42 -3.76 -3.32 0.89
C SER A 42 -3.25 -2.11 1.70
N GLY A 43 -4.15 -1.22 2.14
CA GLY A 43 -3.76 -0.13 3.05
C GLY A 43 -3.25 -0.63 4.41
N GLY A 44 -3.87 -1.70 4.93
CA GLY A 44 -3.51 -2.34 6.19
C GLY A 44 -2.09 -2.93 6.18
N PHE A 45 -1.61 -3.44 5.04
CA PHE A 45 -0.26 -3.97 4.91
C PHE A 45 0.79 -2.89 5.20
N HIS A 46 0.62 -1.71 4.60
CA HIS A 46 1.51 -0.58 4.83
C HIS A 46 1.47 -0.10 6.29
N LEU A 47 0.28 -0.08 6.92
CA LEU A 47 0.16 0.25 8.34
C LEU A 47 0.87 -0.78 9.22
N LEU A 48 0.77 -2.06 8.91
CA LEU A 48 1.45 -3.14 9.62
C LEU A 48 2.98 -3.01 9.50
N LEU A 49 3.52 -2.69 8.32
CA LEU A 49 4.94 -2.40 8.16
C LEU A 49 5.39 -1.23 9.04
N ALA A 50 4.58 -0.16 9.13
CA ALA A 50 4.90 1.00 9.95
C ALA A 50 4.87 0.69 11.46
N GLU A 51 3.89 -0.12 11.90
CA GLU A 51 3.77 -0.61 13.28
C GLU A 51 5.01 -1.43 13.67
N LEU A 52 5.33 -2.44 12.86
CA LEU A 52 6.44 -3.37 13.12
C LEU A 52 7.81 -2.70 13.06
N ALA A 53 7.95 -1.59 12.33
CA ALA A 53 9.18 -0.81 12.30
C ALA A 53 9.46 -0.04 13.62
N SER A 54 8.56 -0.10 14.62
CA SER A 54 8.68 0.52 15.95
C SER A 54 9.12 1.98 15.88
N SER A 55 8.35 2.79 15.17
CA SER A 55 8.59 4.22 15.08
C SER A 55 7.27 4.95 15.17
N ASP A 56 6.87 5.30 16.40
CA ASP A 56 5.62 6.02 16.69
C ASP A 56 5.44 7.29 15.83
N PHE A 57 6.55 7.96 15.54
CA PHE A 57 6.61 9.10 14.62
C PHE A 57 6.26 8.74 13.16
N LEU A 58 6.83 7.65 12.63
CA LEU A 58 6.55 7.17 11.27
C LEU A 58 5.15 6.53 11.16
N PHE A 59 4.67 5.85 12.20
CA PHE A 59 3.32 5.30 12.26
C PHE A 59 2.26 6.39 12.17
N THR A 60 2.43 7.49 12.92
CA THR A 60 1.51 8.63 12.90
C THR A 60 1.52 9.36 11.55
N MET A 61 2.70 9.54 10.95
CA MET A 61 2.86 10.14 9.62
C MET A 61 2.31 9.26 8.50
N MET A 62 2.53 7.94 8.55
CA MET A 62 1.95 7.02 7.56
C MET A 62 0.47 6.82 7.73
N ARG A 63 -0.08 6.87 8.95
CA ARG A 63 -1.53 6.88 9.15
C ARG A 63 -2.18 8.10 8.49
N ASP A 64 -1.57 9.28 8.59
CA ASP A 64 -2.08 10.49 7.94
C ASP A 64 -1.93 10.42 6.40
N LEU A 65 -0.79 9.94 5.90
CA LEU A 65 -0.55 9.75 4.46
C LEU A 65 -1.44 8.66 3.85
N VAL A 66 -1.57 7.50 4.50
CA VAL A 66 -2.44 6.38 4.09
C VAL A 66 -3.91 6.80 4.18
N SER A 67 -4.33 7.60 5.16
CA SER A 67 -5.71 8.13 5.20
C SER A 67 -5.99 9.10 4.04
N ARG A 68 -5.02 9.96 3.68
CA ARG A 68 -5.11 10.87 2.53
C ARG A 68 -5.01 10.15 1.18
N THR A 69 -4.15 9.14 1.04
CA THR A 69 -4.02 8.35 -0.20
C THR A 69 -5.11 7.31 -0.35
N SER A 70 -5.62 6.70 0.73
CA SER A 70 -6.80 5.82 0.66
C SER A 70 -8.04 6.58 0.18
N LEU A 71 -8.18 7.85 0.58
CA LEU A 71 -9.24 8.73 0.05
C LEU A 71 -9.03 9.04 -1.44
N ILE A 72 -7.79 9.34 -1.87
CA ILE A 72 -7.46 9.56 -3.29
C ILE A 72 -7.72 8.28 -4.11
N THR A 73 -7.28 7.11 -3.64
CA THR A 73 -7.48 5.82 -4.32
C THR A 73 -8.95 5.36 -4.28
N ALA A 74 -9.76 5.85 -3.33
CA ALA A 74 -11.21 5.60 -3.30
C ALA A 74 -11.99 6.55 -4.22
N VAL A 75 -11.49 7.78 -4.44
CA VAL A 75 -12.16 8.83 -5.22
C VAL A 75 -11.76 8.85 -6.70
N TYR A 76 -10.50 8.54 -7.04
CA TYR A 76 -9.95 8.71 -8.40
C TYR A 76 -9.65 7.38 -9.13
N ARG A 77 -10.40 6.33 -8.79
CA ARG A 77 -10.15 4.97 -9.31
C ARG A 77 -11.00 4.68 -10.54
N LYS A 78 -10.35 4.20 -11.61
CA LYS A 78 -11.03 3.46 -12.68
C LYS A 78 -11.40 2.06 -12.21
N ALA A 79 -12.65 1.66 -12.43
CA ALA A 79 -13.26 0.42 -11.93
C ALA A 79 -12.53 -0.88 -12.34
N ASP A 80 -11.61 -0.82 -13.32
CA ASP A 80 -11.06 -2.01 -13.98
C ASP A 80 -9.63 -2.38 -13.57
N TYR A 81 -8.94 -1.60 -12.73
CA TYR A 81 -7.56 -1.90 -12.30
C TYR A 81 -7.52 -2.35 -10.85
N PHE A 82 -7.22 -3.62 -10.64
CA PHE A 82 -7.09 -4.21 -9.31
C PHE A 82 -5.75 -3.84 -8.66
N ASN A 83 -5.86 -3.41 -7.39
CA ASN A 83 -4.83 -2.96 -6.44
C ASN A 83 -3.50 -3.74 -6.45
N CYS A 84 -2.47 -3.10 -5.86
CA CYS A 84 -1.38 -3.72 -5.09
C CYS A 84 -1.44 -5.26 -5.08
N GLY A 85 -0.70 -5.92 -5.96
CA GLY A 85 -0.82 -7.36 -6.11
C GLY A 85 -0.42 -8.07 -4.81
N PRO A 86 -1.21 -9.03 -4.29
CA PRO A 86 -0.80 -9.82 -3.12
C PRO A 86 0.52 -10.58 -3.38
N ASP A 87 0.86 -10.82 -4.65
CA ASP A 87 2.15 -11.39 -5.05
C ASP A 87 3.31 -10.40 -4.85
N GLU A 88 3.13 -9.10 -5.12
CA GLU A 88 4.16 -8.09 -4.84
C GLU A 88 4.41 -7.94 -3.33
N HIS A 89 3.35 -7.97 -2.52
CA HIS A 89 3.48 -7.94 -1.07
C HIS A 89 4.18 -9.19 -0.53
N ALA A 90 3.86 -10.37 -1.05
CA ALA A 90 4.55 -11.61 -0.69
C ALA A 90 6.06 -11.53 -0.97
N GLU A 91 6.46 -11.02 -2.15
CA GLU A 91 7.86 -10.87 -2.50
C GLU A 91 8.60 -9.88 -1.58
N ILE A 92 7.93 -8.80 -1.16
CA ILE A 92 8.49 -7.85 -0.19
C ILE A 92 8.70 -8.53 1.17
N VAL A 93 7.71 -9.30 1.65
CA VAL A 93 7.78 -10.04 2.91
C VAL A 93 8.92 -11.07 2.89
N ASP A 94 9.08 -11.80 1.78
CA ASP A 94 10.20 -12.73 1.59
C ASP A 94 11.56 -12.03 1.63
N ALA A 95 11.67 -10.86 0.99
CA ALA A 95 12.90 -10.08 1.02
C ALA A 95 13.22 -9.54 2.43
N ILE A 96 12.19 -9.22 3.22
CA ILE A 96 12.33 -8.85 4.64
C ILE A 96 12.82 -10.05 5.46
N LEU A 97 12.23 -11.24 5.28
CA LEU A 97 12.64 -12.47 5.97
C LEU A 97 14.10 -12.83 5.70
N GLN A 98 14.53 -12.69 4.44
CA GLN A 98 15.91 -12.94 4.02
C GLN A 98 16.89 -11.84 4.49
N LYS A 99 16.40 -10.81 5.18
CA LYS A 99 17.15 -9.60 5.58
C LYS A 99 17.82 -8.91 4.38
N ASN A 100 17.27 -9.10 3.17
CA ASN A 100 17.82 -8.56 1.94
C ASN A 100 17.27 -7.14 1.72
N VAL A 101 17.87 -6.18 2.44
CA VAL A 101 17.50 -4.76 2.42
C VAL A 101 17.39 -4.22 1.00
N ALA A 102 18.41 -4.49 0.17
CA ALA A 102 18.47 -3.96 -1.19
C ALA A 102 17.33 -4.50 -2.07
N ARG A 103 16.99 -5.79 -1.94
CA ARG A 103 15.87 -6.39 -2.66
C ARG A 103 14.53 -5.83 -2.15
N ALA A 104 14.33 -5.77 -0.84
CA ALA A 104 13.09 -5.31 -0.24
C ALA A 104 12.77 -3.85 -0.60
N VAL A 105 13.79 -2.97 -0.62
CA VAL A 105 13.65 -1.57 -1.07
C VAL A 105 13.29 -1.49 -2.55
N ARG A 106 13.94 -2.26 -3.42
CA ARG A 106 13.63 -2.27 -4.86
C ARG A 106 12.20 -2.75 -5.13
N LEU A 107 11.78 -3.82 -4.46
CA LEU A 107 10.42 -4.37 -4.61
C LEU A 107 9.37 -3.36 -4.14
N MET A 108 9.57 -2.70 -3.00
CA MET A 108 8.67 -1.64 -2.53
C MET A 108 8.65 -0.43 -3.48
N ALA A 109 9.78 -0.09 -4.12
CA ALA A 109 9.82 0.99 -5.10
C ALA A 109 9.02 0.64 -6.35
N HIS A 110 9.23 -0.56 -6.88
CA HIS A 110 8.49 -1.09 -8.02
C HIS A 110 6.99 -1.13 -7.73
N HIS A 111 6.61 -1.63 -6.56
CA HIS A 111 5.23 -1.69 -6.10
C HIS A 111 4.56 -0.32 -6.11
N LEU A 112 5.21 0.72 -5.56
CA LEU A 112 4.63 2.06 -5.54
C LEU A 112 4.52 2.68 -6.94
N ASP A 113 5.50 2.46 -7.82
CA ASP A 113 5.44 2.88 -9.23
C ASP A 113 4.30 2.17 -9.99
N HIS A 114 4.07 0.88 -9.72
CA HIS A 114 2.92 0.16 -10.25
C HIS A 114 1.60 0.80 -9.78
N VAL A 115 1.43 1.02 -8.48
CA VAL A 115 0.23 1.65 -7.91
C VAL A 115 0.02 3.05 -8.46
N GLU A 116 1.07 3.86 -8.57
CA GLU A 116 1.01 5.21 -9.11
C GLU A 116 0.51 5.22 -10.57
N ARG A 117 0.99 4.29 -11.41
CA ARG A 117 0.52 4.15 -12.80
C ARG A 117 -0.92 3.69 -12.93
N GLN A 118 -1.48 3.07 -11.89
CA GLN A 118 -2.89 2.69 -11.84
C GLN A 118 -3.80 3.86 -11.42
N LEU A 119 -3.25 4.94 -10.87
CA LEU A 119 -4.00 6.15 -10.54
C LEU A 119 -4.14 7.03 -11.80
N ASP A 120 -5.37 7.19 -12.32
CA ASP A 120 -5.61 8.11 -13.44
C ASP A 120 -5.77 9.54 -12.93
N LEU A 121 -4.66 10.23 -12.72
CA LEU A 121 -4.64 11.62 -12.25
C LEU A 121 -5.15 12.63 -13.31
N ARG A 122 -5.53 12.18 -14.52
CA ARG A 122 -6.00 13.06 -15.60
C ARG A 122 -7.43 13.56 -15.40
N GLU A 123 -8.26 12.90 -14.59
CA GLU A 123 -9.62 13.39 -14.26
C GLU A 123 -9.60 14.64 -13.35
N VAL A 124 -8.46 14.99 -12.75
CA VAL A 124 -8.35 16.17 -11.87
C VAL A 124 -8.49 17.49 -12.63
N ASN A 125 -8.21 17.53 -13.94
CA ASN A 125 -8.37 18.74 -14.74
C ASN A 125 -9.81 18.98 -15.21
N ASP A 126 -10.68 17.97 -15.23
CA ASP A 126 -12.07 18.14 -15.71
C ASP A 126 -12.97 18.73 -14.59
N TYR A 127 -12.66 18.43 -13.32
CA TYR A 127 -13.42 18.97 -12.18
C TYR A 127 -13.07 20.42 -11.83
N SER A 128 -11.89 20.92 -12.19
CA SER A 128 -11.57 22.34 -12.00
C SER A 128 -12.29 23.23 -13.02
N ASP A 129 -12.53 22.72 -14.24
CA ASP A 129 -13.29 23.45 -15.25
C ASP A 129 -14.79 23.50 -14.91
N ASP A 130 -15.34 22.45 -14.29
CA ASP A 130 -16.75 22.39 -13.88
C ASP A 130 -17.11 23.34 -12.73
N LEU A 131 -16.20 23.55 -11.75
CA LEU A 131 -16.45 24.47 -10.63
C LEU A 131 -16.54 25.94 -11.07
N SER A 132 -15.92 26.31 -12.20
CA SER A 132 -16.04 27.66 -12.75
C SER A 132 -17.42 27.95 -13.34
N SER A 133 -18.16 26.90 -13.71
CA SER A 133 -19.51 26.99 -14.29
C SER A 133 -20.62 27.12 -13.25
N VAL A 134 -20.35 26.74 -12.00
CA VAL A 134 -21.30 26.82 -10.86
C VAL A 134 -21.36 28.23 -10.25
N PHE A 135 -20.35 29.07 -10.49
CA PHE A 135 -20.30 30.46 -10.02
C PHE A 135 -20.53 31.50 -11.13
N ALA A 136 -20.98 31.07 -12.32
CA ALA A 136 -21.29 31.94 -13.46
C ALA A 136 -22.80 32.22 -13.60
#